data_AF-A0A2P0QHN6-F1
#
_entry.id   AF-A0A2P0QHN6-F1
#
_cell.length_a   1.000
_cell.length_b   1.000
_cell.length_c   1.000
_cell.angle_alpha   90.00
_cell.angle_beta   90.00
_cell.angle_gamma   90.00
#
_symmetry.space_group_name_H-M   'P 1'
#
loop_
_entity.id
_entity.type
_entity.pdbx_description
1 polymer ?
#
loop_
_entity_poly.entity_id
_entity_poly.type
_entity_poly.pdbx_seq_one_letter_code
_entity_poly.pdbx_strand_id
1 'polypeptide(L)'
;MKILARENLVTSPAQVDWRKIGQPRWYDCKLGRMSDKKLSTLTGVSLRVIRHRRELFGIQVWRVDMAIAPYEHLLETETNVRIAQLSGVSWWSVKAYRLSRGIDRVRKTKPAKGCDSGQALPPGHPLAPFRPLIGMIDDAAIAKVAGTKKQAVTTVRIELGLDEGAKIKTVSRKRTLRDFVGPLLGYESLFASMSDLGISRHVGVNLSLVEARRRELNIKPYRKTSKLDPYEHLLGQVPIKLLSKLAGISEARIREIKARLGK
;
A
#
# COMPACT_ATOMS: atom_id res chain seq x y z
N MET A 1 -0.94 -44.19 -26.56
CA MET A 1 -1.56 -42.88 -26.27
C MET A 1 -0.48 -41.93 -25.74
N LYS A 2 0.30 -41.29 -26.62
CA LYS A 2 1.34 -40.32 -26.25
C LYS A 2 0.71 -38.93 -26.23
N ILE A 3 0.77 -38.26 -25.09
CA ILE A 3 0.34 -36.88 -24.90
C ILE A 3 1.37 -35.99 -25.61
N LEU A 4 0.98 -35.40 -26.75
CA LEU A 4 1.81 -34.43 -27.45
C LEU A 4 1.81 -33.13 -26.64
N ALA A 5 2.97 -32.80 -26.08
CA ALA A 5 3.26 -31.51 -25.50
C ALA A 5 3.08 -30.44 -26.58
N ARG A 6 2.18 -29.47 -26.34
CA ARG A 6 2.12 -28.24 -27.13
C ARG A 6 3.33 -27.41 -26.76
N GLU A 7 4.39 -27.55 -27.54
CA GLU A 7 5.53 -26.65 -27.53
C GLU A 7 5.02 -25.23 -27.84
N ASN A 8 5.22 -24.31 -26.91
CA ASN A 8 5.01 -22.89 -27.12
C ASN A 8 6.08 -22.40 -28.10
N LEU A 9 5.75 -22.41 -29.39
CA LEU A 9 6.49 -21.69 -30.42
C LEU A 9 6.51 -20.21 -30.04
N VAL A 10 7.61 -19.77 -29.44
CA VAL A 10 7.98 -18.35 -29.36
C VAL A 10 8.21 -17.91 -30.80
N THR A 11 7.15 -17.36 -31.40
CA THR A 11 7.16 -16.81 -32.74
C THR A 11 8.09 -15.59 -32.71
N SER A 12 9.19 -15.67 -33.47
CA SER A 12 10.05 -14.52 -33.75
C SER A 12 9.18 -13.33 -34.19
N PRO A 13 9.38 -12.11 -33.65
CA PRO A 13 8.54 -10.97 -34.00
C PRO A 13 8.64 -10.74 -35.51
N ALA A 14 7.50 -10.89 -36.20
CA ALA A 14 7.39 -10.66 -37.63
C ALA A 14 8.04 -9.32 -37.97
N GLN A 15 8.98 -9.32 -38.92
CA GLN A 15 9.72 -8.15 -39.35
C GLN A 15 8.74 -7.05 -39.81
N VAL A 16 8.59 -6.02 -38.98
CA VAL A 16 7.61 -4.96 -39.19
C VAL A 16 8.04 -4.07 -40.36
N ASP A 17 7.21 -3.98 -41.40
CA ASP A 17 7.49 -3.20 -42.60
C ASP A 17 7.08 -1.73 -42.40
N TRP A 18 7.98 -0.93 -41.85
CA TRP A 18 7.75 0.46 -41.44
C TRP A 18 7.25 1.36 -42.58
N ARG A 19 7.60 1.05 -43.84
CA ARG A 19 7.14 1.79 -45.03
C ARG A 19 5.62 1.68 -45.22
N LYS A 20 5.02 0.55 -44.82
CA LYS A 20 3.57 0.31 -44.95
C LYS A 20 2.76 0.87 -43.79
N ILE A 21 3.37 1.03 -42.61
CA ILE A 21 2.71 1.57 -41.41
C ILE A 21 2.47 3.08 -41.53
N GLY A 22 3.41 3.80 -42.15
CA GLY A 22 3.36 5.25 -42.28
C GLY A 22 3.55 5.98 -40.94
N GLN A 23 3.06 7.21 -40.85
CA GLN A 23 3.25 8.06 -39.66
C GLN A 23 2.61 7.47 -38.41
N PRO A 24 3.23 7.63 -37.22
CA PRO A 24 2.64 7.21 -35.94
C PRO A 24 1.30 7.89 -35.69
N ARG A 25 0.33 7.13 -35.18
CA ARG A 25 -0.95 7.65 -34.73
C ARG A 25 -1.00 7.59 -33.21
N TRP A 26 -1.63 8.59 -32.59
CA TRP A 26 -1.71 8.69 -31.13
C TRP A 26 -2.34 7.46 -30.45
N TYR A 27 -3.17 6.70 -31.18
CA TYR A 27 -3.81 5.49 -30.68
C TYR A 27 -2.99 4.21 -30.89
N ASP A 28 -1.82 4.27 -31.54
CA ASP A 28 -0.97 3.10 -31.79
C ASP A 28 -0.53 2.43 -30.49
N CYS A 29 -0.32 3.21 -29.43
CA CYS A 29 0.00 2.71 -28.08
C CYS A 29 -1.14 1.91 -27.42
N LYS A 30 -2.34 1.92 -28.01
CA LYS A 30 -3.53 1.19 -27.54
C LYS A 30 -3.82 -0.07 -28.34
N LEU A 31 -3.15 -0.27 -29.49
CA LEU A 31 -3.27 -1.49 -30.28
C LEU A 31 -2.84 -2.70 -29.43
N GLY A 32 -3.67 -3.74 -29.38
CA GLY A 32 -3.40 -4.92 -28.55
C GLY A 32 -3.60 -4.74 -27.05
N ARG A 33 -3.99 -3.55 -26.56
CA ARG A 33 -4.37 -3.31 -25.14
C ARG A 33 -5.87 -3.26 -24.90
N MET A 34 -6.66 -3.08 -25.95
CA MET A 34 -8.12 -3.13 -25.92
C MET A 34 -8.65 -3.63 -27.27
N SER A 35 -9.92 -3.99 -27.33
CA SER A 35 -10.53 -4.48 -28.57
C SER A 35 -10.56 -3.42 -29.67
N ASP A 36 -10.35 -3.84 -30.92
CA ASP A 36 -10.38 -2.96 -32.10
C ASP A 36 -11.70 -2.19 -32.21
N LYS A 37 -12.82 -2.81 -31.79
CA LYS A 37 -14.14 -2.17 -31.73
C LYS A 37 -14.19 -1.03 -30.71
N LYS A 38 -13.68 -1.26 -29.50
CA LYS A 38 -13.63 -0.23 -28.45
C LYS A 38 -12.69 0.92 -28.85
N LEU A 39 -11.57 0.59 -29.47
CA LEU A 39 -10.63 1.59 -29.99
C LEU A 39 -11.25 2.40 -31.13
N SER A 40 -12.02 1.77 -32.02
CA SER A 40 -12.77 2.45 -33.09
C SER A 40 -13.76 3.46 -32.55
N THR A 41 -14.59 3.06 -31.58
CA THR A 41 -15.54 3.97 -30.92
C THR A 41 -14.83 5.14 -30.21
N LEU A 42 -13.69 4.88 -29.57
CA LEU A 42 -12.94 5.91 -28.83
C LEU A 42 -12.20 6.91 -29.73
N THR A 43 -11.75 6.46 -30.90
CA THR A 43 -10.92 7.27 -31.81
C THR A 43 -11.73 7.91 -32.95
N GLY A 44 -12.96 7.43 -33.20
CA GLY A 44 -13.75 7.78 -34.39
C GLY A 44 -13.21 7.16 -35.69
N VAL A 45 -12.12 6.40 -35.63
CA VAL A 45 -11.52 5.73 -36.80
C VAL A 45 -12.26 4.43 -37.07
N SER A 46 -12.43 4.09 -38.35
CA SER A 46 -13.13 2.86 -38.72
C SER A 46 -12.41 1.60 -38.19
N LEU A 47 -13.21 0.61 -37.77
CA LEU A 47 -12.72 -0.67 -37.27
C LEU A 47 -11.79 -1.37 -38.27
N ARG A 48 -12.09 -1.26 -39.57
CA ARG A 48 -11.26 -1.83 -40.65
C ARG A 48 -9.85 -1.22 -40.68
N VAL A 49 -9.74 0.09 -40.49
CA VAL A 49 -8.44 0.80 -40.48
C VAL A 49 -7.64 0.44 -39.23
N ILE A 50 -8.27 0.35 -38.05
CA ILE A 50 -7.59 -0.08 -36.82
C ILE A 50 -7.11 -1.52 -36.92
N ARG A 51 -7.95 -2.42 -37.44
CA ARG A 51 -7.61 -3.83 -37.66
C ARG A 51 -6.40 -3.95 -38.59
N HIS A 52 -6.47 -3.30 -39.76
CA HIS A 52 -5.39 -3.34 -40.74
C HIS A 52 -4.09 -2.78 -40.14
N ARG A 53 -4.18 -1.67 -39.41
CA ARG A 53 -3.02 -1.07 -38.75
C ARG A 53 -2.42 -2.00 -37.67
N ARG A 54 -3.24 -2.66 -36.86
CA ARG A 54 -2.80 -3.68 -35.88
C ARG A 54 -2.05 -4.83 -36.57
N GLU A 55 -2.58 -5.32 -37.69
CA GLU A 55 -1.99 -6.40 -38.48
C GLU A 55 -0.63 -6.01 -39.07
N LEU A 56 -0.46 -4.76 -39.53
CA LEU A 56 0.84 -4.25 -40.00
C LEU A 56 1.91 -4.24 -38.89
N PHE A 57 1.52 -4.00 -37.63
CA PHE A 57 2.41 -4.11 -36.47
C PHE A 57 2.64 -5.56 -36.00
N GLY A 58 1.98 -6.56 -36.61
CA GLY A 58 2.03 -7.95 -36.17
C GLY A 58 1.41 -8.19 -34.79
N ILE A 59 0.61 -7.25 -34.28
CA ILE A 59 0.01 -7.34 -32.95
C ILE A 59 -1.22 -8.25 -33.02
N GLN A 60 -1.34 -9.22 -32.11
CA GLN A 60 -2.52 -10.08 -32.05
C GLN A 60 -3.78 -9.32 -31.60
N VAL A 61 -4.96 -9.81 -31.99
CA VAL A 61 -6.24 -9.23 -31.55
C VAL A 61 -6.32 -9.28 -30.04
N TRP A 62 -6.69 -8.16 -29.39
CA TRP A 62 -6.87 -8.16 -27.94
C TRP A 62 -7.94 -9.18 -27.52
N ARG A 63 -7.57 -10.05 -26.59
CA ARG A 63 -8.44 -11.04 -25.98
C ARG A 63 -8.32 -10.94 -24.48
N VAL A 64 -9.39 -11.32 -23.80
CA VAL A 64 -9.52 -11.17 -22.35
C VAL A 64 -8.57 -12.10 -21.59
N ASP A 65 -8.32 -13.28 -22.13
CA ASP A 65 -7.32 -14.24 -21.64
C ASP A 65 -5.92 -13.64 -21.56
N MET A 66 -5.47 -12.88 -22.57
CA MET A 66 -4.16 -12.25 -22.58
C MET A 66 -3.98 -11.20 -21.49
N ALA A 67 -5.05 -10.52 -21.08
CA ALA A 67 -5.01 -9.54 -20.00
C ALA A 67 -4.96 -10.21 -18.61
N ILE A 68 -5.50 -11.42 -18.49
CA ILE A 68 -5.54 -12.18 -17.23
C ILE A 68 -4.30 -13.07 -17.08
N ALA A 69 -3.72 -13.56 -18.18
CA ALA A 69 -2.58 -14.49 -18.20
C ALA A 69 -1.39 -14.07 -17.30
N PRO A 70 -0.97 -12.79 -17.24
CA PRO A 70 0.12 -12.37 -16.34
C PRO A 70 -0.17 -12.62 -14.84
N TYR A 71 -1.45 -12.70 -14.47
CA TYR A 71 -1.92 -12.90 -13.10
C TYR A 71 -2.35 -14.34 -12.83
N GLU A 72 -1.95 -15.31 -13.66
CA GLU A 72 -2.28 -16.73 -13.47
C GLU A 72 -1.89 -17.23 -12.08
N HIS A 73 -0.72 -16.83 -11.58
CA HIS A 73 -0.22 -17.16 -10.24
C HIS A 73 -1.13 -16.67 -9.09
N LEU A 74 -1.98 -15.67 -9.33
CA LEU A 74 -2.93 -15.13 -8.35
C LEU A 74 -4.31 -15.81 -8.45
N LEU A 75 -4.58 -16.58 -9.51
CA LEU A 75 -5.91 -17.16 -9.73
C LEU A 75 -6.32 -18.16 -8.64
N GLU A 76 -5.37 -18.82 -7.98
CA GLU A 76 -5.66 -19.78 -6.92
C GLU A 76 -5.88 -19.14 -5.55
N THR A 77 -5.23 -17.99 -5.28
CA THR A 77 -5.12 -17.35 -3.97
C THR A 77 -6.05 -16.15 -3.82
N GLU A 78 -6.09 -15.27 -4.83
CA GLU A 78 -6.76 -13.99 -4.73
C GLU A 78 -8.24 -14.06 -5.09
N THR A 79 -8.97 -12.97 -4.84
CA THR A 79 -10.38 -12.88 -5.28
C THR A 79 -10.47 -12.46 -6.75
N ASN A 80 -11.54 -12.88 -7.43
CA ASN A 80 -11.86 -12.43 -8.78
C ASN A 80 -11.92 -10.89 -8.89
N VAL A 81 -12.35 -10.20 -7.82
CA VAL A 81 -12.46 -8.74 -7.78
C VAL A 81 -11.07 -8.10 -7.80
N ARG A 82 -10.14 -8.66 -7.02
CA ARG A 82 -8.77 -8.16 -6.97
C ARG A 82 -8.06 -8.33 -8.30
N ILE A 83 -8.22 -9.50 -8.93
CA ILE A 83 -7.62 -9.78 -10.25
C ILE A 83 -8.26 -8.92 -11.33
N ALA A 84 -9.57 -8.67 -11.28
CA ALA A 84 -10.26 -7.76 -12.18
C ALA A 84 -9.69 -6.33 -12.11
N GLN A 85 -9.40 -5.83 -10.91
CA GLN A 85 -8.75 -4.53 -10.73
C GLN A 85 -7.33 -4.49 -11.32
N LEU A 86 -6.53 -5.55 -11.10
CA LEU A 86 -5.15 -5.63 -11.60
C LEU A 86 -5.09 -5.78 -13.13
N SER A 87 -5.98 -6.59 -13.71
CA SER A 87 -6.04 -6.86 -15.15
C SER A 87 -6.83 -5.83 -15.95
N GLY A 88 -7.63 -4.98 -15.29
CA GLY A 88 -8.51 -4.01 -15.97
C GLY A 88 -9.69 -4.67 -16.70
N VAL A 89 -10.02 -5.91 -16.36
CA VAL A 89 -11.08 -6.72 -16.97
C VAL A 89 -12.27 -6.82 -16.01
N SER A 90 -13.48 -7.08 -16.52
CA SER A 90 -14.64 -7.37 -15.68
C SER A 90 -14.45 -8.62 -14.81
N TRP A 91 -15.02 -8.60 -13.60
CA TRP A 91 -15.05 -9.74 -12.68
C TRP A 91 -15.65 -11.01 -13.32
N TRP A 92 -16.69 -10.87 -14.14
CA TRP A 92 -17.33 -11.98 -14.85
C TRP A 92 -16.38 -12.69 -15.81
N SER A 93 -15.52 -11.94 -16.50
CA SER A 93 -14.55 -12.54 -17.40
C SER A 93 -13.43 -13.26 -16.64
N VAL A 94 -13.00 -12.74 -15.49
CA VAL A 94 -12.05 -13.45 -14.61
C VAL A 94 -12.65 -14.74 -14.08
N LYS A 95 -13.93 -14.73 -13.69
CA LYS A 95 -14.67 -15.93 -13.30
C LYS A 95 -14.73 -16.96 -14.43
N ALA A 96 -15.09 -16.55 -15.64
CA ALA A 96 -15.11 -17.43 -16.81
C ALA A 96 -13.72 -18.00 -17.14
N TYR A 97 -12.68 -17.17 -17.02
CA TYR A 97 -11.29 -17.60 -17.21
C TYR A 97 -10.87 -18.67 -16.20
N ARG A 98 -11.20 -18.49 -14.91
CA ARG A 98 -10.95 -19.50 -13.87
C ARG A 98 -11.64 -20.83 -14.13
N LEU A 99 -12.93 -20.78 -14.49
CA LEU A 99 -13.69 -21.99 -14.85
C LEU A 99 -13.05 -22.72 -16.03
N SER A 100 -12.57 -21.99 -17.05
CA SER A 100 -11.88 -22.58 -18.20
C SER A 100 -10.53 -23.25 -17.86
N ARG A 101 -9.92 -22.86 -16.74
CA ARG A 101 -8.69 -23.44 -16.20
C ARG A 101 -8.94 -24.55 -15.16
N GLY A 102 -10.21 -24.90 -14.90
CA GLY A 102 -10.59 -25.89 -13.89
C GLY A 102 -10.41 -25.41 -12.45
N ILE A 103 -10.29 -24.09 -12.23
CA ILE A 103 -10.14 -23.48 -10.90
C ILE A 103 -11.53 -23.03 -10.42
N ASP A 104 -12.40 -24.00 -10.13
CA ASP A 104 -13.80 -23.76 -9.79
C ASP A 104 -13.99 -23.12 -8.40
N ARG A 105 -13.01 -23.29 -7.52
CA ARG A 105 -13.01 -22.72 -6.17
C ARG A 105 -11.64 -22.12 -5.89
N VAL A 106 -11.61 -20.83 -5.51
CA VAL A 106 -10.46 -20.27 -4.79
C VAL A 106 -10.17 -21.24 -3.67
N ARG A 107 -8.91 -21.69 -3.55
CA ARG A 107 -8.48 -22.32 -2.30
C ARG A 107 -8.67 -21.23 -1.27
N LYS A 108 -9.80 -21.26 -0.57
CA LYS A 108 -9.89 -20.58 0.70
C LYS A 108 -8.75 -21.22 1.48
N THR A 109 -7.59 -20.55 1.56
CA THR A 109 -6.83 -20.59 2.78
C THR A 109 -7.90 -20.39 3.82
N LYS A 110 -8.20 -21.44 4.60
CA LYS A 110 -9.17 -21.27 5.67
C LYS A 110 -8.72 -19.96 6.33
N PRO A 111 -9.58 -18.93 6.46
CA PRO A 111 -9.27 -17.95 7.48
C PRO A 111 -8.95 -18.81 8.69
N ALA A 112 -7.75 -18.66 9.27
CA ALA A 112 -7.39 -19.38 10.49
C ALA A 112 -8.66 -19.31 11.33
N LYS A 113 -9.26 -20.49 11.60
CA LYS A 113 -10.66 -20.65 12.00
C LYS A 113 -11.06 -19.40 12.76
N GLY A 114 -12.07 -18.67 12.28
CA GLY A 114 -12.68 -17.59 13.06
C GLY A 114 -12.96 -18.17 14.44
N CYS A 115 -12.01 -17.93 15.32
CA CYS A 115 -12.00 -18.35 16.69
C CYS A 115 -12.44 -17.09 17.38
N ASP A 116 -13.51 -17.27 18.14
CA ASP A 116 -14.12 -16.28 18.98
C ASP A 116 -13.10 -15.22 19.41
N SER A 117 -13.36 -13.99 18.98
CA SER A 117 -12.69 -12.79 19.47
C SER A 117 -12.73 -12.68 21.01
N GLY A 118 -13.45 -13.60 21.67
CA GLY A 118 -13.58 -13.77 23.11
C GLY A 118 -12.82 -14.95 23.74
N GLN A 119 -11.87 -15.65 23.10
CA GLN A 119 -10.92 -16.46 23.88
C GLN A 119 -10.07 -15.51 24.74
N ALA A 120 -10.53 -15.35 25.98
CA ALA A 120 -9.84 -14.62 27.02
C ALA A 120 -8.60 -15.43 27.39
N LEU A 121 -7.46 -14.75 27.47
CA LEU A 121 -6.30 -15.38 28.07
C LEU A 121 -6.65 -15.76 29.52
N PRO A 122 -6.07 -16.84 30.05
CA PRO A 122 -6.27 -17.23 31.44
C PRO A 122 -6.06 -16.04 32.38
N PRO A 123 -6.92 -15.86 33.40
CA PRO A 123 -6.76 -14.80 34.38
C PRO A 123 -5.40 -14.98 35.09
N GLY A 124 -4.54 -13.97 35.00
CA GLY A 124 -3.16 -14.00 35.51
C GLY A 124 -2.08 -14.06 34.43
N HIS A 125 -2.41 -14.31 33.16
CA HIS A 125 -1.41 -14.26 32.09
C HIS A 125 -0.88 -12.81 31.89
N PRO A 126 0.44 -12.60 31.71
CA PRO A 126 1.04 -11.26 31.61
C PRO A 126 0.47 -10.41 30.46
N LEU A 127 -0.02 -11.06 29.40
CA LEU A 127 -0.64 -10.41 28.24
C LEU A 127 -2.17 -10.26 28.33
N ALA A 128 -2.82 -10.78 29.37
CA ALA A 128 -4.27 -10.68 29.53
C ALA A 128 -4.79 -9.22 29.51
N PRO A 129 -4.13 -8.24 30.17
CA PRO A 129 -4.56 -6.83 30.11
C PRO A 129 -4.44 -6.22 28.70
N PHE A 130 -3.55 -6.77 27.87
CA PHE A 130 -3.23 -6.25 26.54
C PHE A 130 -3.97 -6.97 25.42
N ARG A 131 -4.88 -7.91 25.75
CA ARG A 131 -5.67 -8.68 24.78
C ARG A 131 -6.36 -7.83 23.69
N PRO A 132 -6.95 -6.65 23.99
CA PRO A 132 -7.55 -5.82 22.95
C PRO A 132 -6.55 -5.28 21.91
N LEU A 133 -5.26 -5.27 22.23
CA LEU A 133 -4.21 -4.75 21.35
C LEU A 133 -3.65 -5.82 20.41
N ILE A 134 -3.72 -7.10 20.81
CA ILE A 134 -3.17 -8.22 20.05
C ILE A 134 -3.94 -8.36 18.74
N GLY A 135 -3.24 -8.33 17.61
CA GLY A 135 -3.83 -8.34 16.26
C GLY A 135 -4.26 -6.96 15.74
N MET A 136 -4.31 -5.92 16.60
CA MET A 136 -4.53 -4.53 16.15
C MET A 136 -3.21 -3.80 15.87
N ILE A 137 -2.19 -4.08 16.68
CA ILE A 137 -0.90 -3.39 16.70
C ILE A 137 0.24 -4.41 16.55
N ASP A 138 1.39 -3.97 16.06
CA ASP A 138 2.63 -4.76 16.04
C ASP A 138 3.01 -5.34 17.42
N ASP A 139 3.35 -6.64 17.42
CA ASP A 139 3.73 -7.43 18.58
C ASP A 139 4.90 -6.80 19.36
N ALA A 140 5.82 -6.11 18.66
CA ALA A 140 6.97 -5.46 19.29
C ALA A 140 6.57 -4.31 20.23
N ALA A 141 5.51 -3.58 19.89
CA ALA A 141 5.03 -2.47 20.70
C ALA A 141 4.31 -2.96 21.95
N ILE A 142 3.52 -4.02 21.80
CA ILE A 142 2.84 -4.69 22.91
C ILE A 142 3.87 -5.26 23.89
N ALA A 143 4.88 -5.96 23.37
CA ALA A 143 5.97 -6.52 24.17
C ALA A 143 6.71 -5.44 24.98
N LYS A 144 6.98 -4.28 24.38
CA LYS A 144 7.65 -3.16 25.07
C LYS A 144 6.83 -2.62 26.24
N VAL A 145 5.51 -2.52 26.10
CA VAL A 145 4.63 -1.98 27.16
C VAL A 145 4.26 -3.04 28.20
N ALA A 146 4.17 -4.30 27.78
CA ALA A 146 3.95 -5.43 28.67
C ALA A 146 5.21 -5.86 29.44
N GLY A 147 6.40 -5.41 29.02
CA GLY A 147 7.68 -5.84 29.60
C GLY A 147 8.02 -7.28 29.28
N THR A 148 7.51 -7.83 28.18
CA THR A 148 7.69 -9.23 27.77
C THR A 148 8.53 -9.34 26.50
N LYS A 149 8.94 -10.57 26.15
CA LYS A 149 9.62 -10.83 24.89
C LYS A 149 8.63 -10.79 23.73
N LYS A 150 9.02 -10.20 22.59
CA LYS A 150 8.20 -10.16 21.35
C LYS A 150 7.70 -11.55 20.96
N GLN A 151 8.56 -12.56 21.05
CA GLN A 151 8.21 -13.95 20.72
C GLN A 151 7.02 -14.47 21.54
N ALA A 152 6.91 -14.12 22.82
CA ALA A 152 5.78 -14.54 23.65
C ALA A 152 4.45 -13.93 23.17
N VAL A 153 4.46 -12.67 22.73
CA VAL A 153 3.29 -12.01 22.13
C VAL A 153 2.93 -12.67 20.81
N THR A 154 3.93 -12.98 19.97
CA THR A 154 3.72 -13.66 18.69
C THR A 154 3.15 -15.06 18.87
N THR A 155 3.65 -15.84 19.84
CA THR A 155 3.10 -17.17 20.17
C THR A 155 1.63 -17.06 20.56
N VAL A 156 1.30 -16.18 21.51
CA VAL A 156 -0.08 -15.94 21.95
C VAL A 156 -0.96 -15.47 20.79
N ARG A 157 -0.45 -14.60 19.91
CA ARG A 157 -1.19 -14.13 18.73
C ARG A 157 -1.53 -15.29 17.77
N ILE A 158 -0.56 -16.17 17.51
CA ILE A 158 -0.74 -17.36 16.66
C ILE A 158 -1.70 -18.36 17.31
N GLU A 159 -1.57 -18.60 18.61
CA GLU A 159 -2.48 -19.46 19.39
C GLU A 159 -3.93 -18.95 19.33
N LEU A 160 -4.11 -17.63 19.38
CA LEU A 160 -5.41 -16.97 19.21
C LEU A 160 -5.85 -16.86 17.74
N GLY A 161 -5.10 -17.40 16.78
CA GLY A 161 -5.45 -17.38 15.35
C GLY A 161 -5.54 -15.97 14.75
N LEU A 162 -4.85 -14.98 15.32
CA LEU A 162 -4.92 -13.58 14.90
C LEU A 162 -3.83 -13.23 13.88
N ASP A 163 -4.22 -12.45 12.87
CA ASP A 163 -3.30 -11.90 11.87
C ASP A 163 -2.32 -10.88 12.48
N GLU A 164 -1.26 -10.57 11.73
CA GLU A 164 -0.29 -9.55 12.15
C GLU A 164 -0.95 -8.17 12.23
N GLY A 165 -0.82 -7.53 13.40
CA GLY A 165 -1.34 -6.20 13.64
C GLY A 165 -0.63 -5.12 12.83
N ALA A 166 -1.26 -3.95 12.73
CA ALA A 166 -0.71 -2.84 11.98
C ALA A 166 0.65 -2.39 12.55
N LYS A 167 1.65 -2.29 11.67
CA LYS A 167 2.94 -1.71 12.03
C LYS A 167 2.73 -0.25 12.41
N ILE A 168 3.04 0.09 13.66
CA ILE A 168 3.01 1.48 14.09
C ILE A 168 3.99 2.24 13.21
N LYS A 169 3.56 3.39 12.69
CA LYS A 169 4.46 4.33 12.02
C LYS A 169 5.48 4.80 13.05
N THR A 170 6.62 4.12 13.11
CA THR A 170 7.73 4.53 13.97
C THR A 170 8.08 5.93 13.55
N VAL A 171 8.09 6.87 14.50
CA VAL A 171 8.62 8.21 14.25
C VAL A 171 10.08 7.98 13.86
N SER A 172 10.37 8.06 12.56
CA SER A 172 11.72 7.98 12.03
C SER A 172 12.59 8.87 12.90
N ARG A 173 13.70 8.32 13.43
CA ARG A 173 14.67 9.12 14.21
C ARG A 173 14.93 10.37 13.38
N LYS A 174 14.64 11.55 13.97
CA LYS A 174 14.75 12.84 13.28
C LYS A 174 16.06 12.85 12.52
N ARG A 175 16.00 12.99 11.19
CA ARG A 175 17.22 13.10 10.38
C ARG A 175 17.96 14.33 10.88
N THR A 176 19.07 14.12 11.59
CA THR A 176 19.93 15.20 12.06
C THR A 176 20.62 15.77 10.84
N LEU A 177 20.14 16.93 10.38
CA LEU A 177 20.81 17.69 9.34
C LEU A 177 22.10 18.25 9.95
N ARG A 178 23.20 18.16 9.19
CA ARG A 178 24.43 18.83 9.57
C ARG A 178 24.29 20.31 9.26
N ASP A 179 24.74 21.13 10.19
CA ASP A 179 24.80 22.57 10.03
C ASP A 179 25.90 22.91 9.01
N PHE A 180 25.59 23.85 8.10
CA PHE A 180 26.56 24.34 7.13
C PHE A 180 27.30 25.55 7.72
N VAL A 181 28.61 25.65 7.48
CA VAL A 181 29.42 26.77 7.95
C VAL A 181 29.42 27.87 6.88
N GLY A 182 28.97 29.09 7.23
CA GLY A 182 29.00 30.24 6.33
C GLY A 182 28.13 31.42 6.80
N PRO A 183 28.15 32.57 6.10
CA PRO A 183 27.28 33.69 6.42
C PRO A 183 25.81 33.30 6.26
N LEU A 184 24.98 33.58 7.28
CA LEU A 184 23.54 33.26 7.31
C LEU A 184 23.21 31.74 7.25
N LEU A 185 24.16 30.89 7.66
CA LEU A 185 24.08 29.43 7.64
C LEU A 185 24.45 28.85 9.03
N GLY A 186 24.03 27.62 9.32
CA GLY A 186 24.40 26.93 10.57
C GLY A 186 23.24 26.61 11.50
N TYR A 187 21.99 26.69 11.01
CA TYR A 187 20.77 26.39 11.76
C TYR A 187 19.93 25.28 11.11
N GLU A 188 20.48 24.59 10.11
CA GLU A 188 19.80 23.54 9.37
C GLU A 188 19.35 22.38 10.27
N SER A 189 20.11 22.08 11.31
CA SER A 189 19.77 21.11 12.35
C SER A 189 18.46 21.47 13.08
N LEU A 190 18.13 22.76 13.16
CA LEU A 190 16.95 23.24 13.87
C LEU A 190 15.64 22.99 13.11
N PHE A 191 15.66 22.80 11.79
CA PHE A 191 14.44 22.56 10.99
C PHE A 191 13.65 21.31 11.44
N ALA A 192 14.30 20.34 12.08
CA ALA A 192 13.63 19.15 12.62
C ALA A 192 13.01 19.37 14.03
N SER A 193 13.27 20.51 14.65
CA SER A 193 12.95 20.76 16.06
C SER A 193 12.10 22.00 16.29
N MET A 194 12.21 23.02 15.43
CA MET A 194 11.58 24.33 15.58
C MET A 194 10.87 24.74 14.29
N SER A 195 9.87 25.62 14.42
CA SER A 195 9.24 26.28 13.27
C SER A 195 10.19 27.32 12.66
N ASP A 196 9.99 27.63 11.37
CA ASP A 196 10.77 28.63 10.64
C ASP A 196 10.81 29.98 11.37
N LEU A 197 9.67 30.41 11.95
CA LEU A 197 9.58 31.62 12.79
C LEU A 197 10.38 31.49 14.09
N GLY A 198 10.37 30.32 14.73
CA GLY A 198 11.17 30.06 15.92
C GLY A 198 12.66 30.13 15.63
N ILE A 199 13.10 29.57 14.50
CA ILE A 199 14.49 29.62 14.03
C ILE A 199 14.91 31.06 13.73
N SER A 200 14.08 31.80 13.00
CA SER A 200 14.31 33.22 12.69
C SER A 200 14.56 34.05 13.94
N ARG A 201 13.71 33.91 14.96
CA ARG A 201 13.86 34.61 16.25
C ARG A 201 15.06 34.13 17.06
N HIS A 202 15.39 32.84 16.99
CA HIS A 202 16.48 32.25 17.76
C HIS A 202 17.85 32.64 17.23
N VAL A 203 18.01 32.67 15.90
CA VAL A 203 19.28 32.95 15.23
C VAL A 203 19.41 34.44 14.83
N GLY A 204 18.30 35.17 14.78
CA GLY A 204 18.29 36.58 14.36
C GLY A 204 18.30 36.79 12.84
N VAL A 205 17.92 35.76 12.06
CA VAL A 205 17.87 35.81 10.59
C VAL A 205 16.44 36.11 10.13
N ASN A 206 16.29 36.85 9.02
CA ASN A 206 14.97 37.15 8.46
C ASN A 206 14.20 35.86 8.11
N LEU A 207 12.91 35.81 8.46
CA LEU A 207 12.04 34.67 8.22
C LEU A 207 12.04 34.21 6.75
N SER A 208 12.04 35.13 5.79
CA SER A 208 12.02 34.81 4.36
C SER A 208 13.26 34.03 3.93
N LEU A 209 14.42 34.28 4.53
CA LEU A 209 15.65 33.54 4.27
C LEU A 209 15.58 32.12 4.83
N VAL A 210 15.08 31.96 6.06
CA VAL A 210 14.88 30.66 6.70
C VAL A 210 13.92 29.79 5.87
N GLU A 211 12.81 30.37 5.40
CA GLU A 211 11.87 29.67 4.53
C GLU A 211 12.46 29.31 3.17
N ALA A 212 13.18 30.23 2.53
CA ALA A 212 13.86 29.98 1.25
C ALA A 212 14.86 28.82 1.39
N ARG A 213 15.67 28.84 2.44
CA ARG A 213 16.64 27.79 2.74
C ARG A 213 15.97 26.44 3.00
N ARG A 214 14.86 26.42 3.74
CA ARG A 214 14.08 25.19 3.97
C ARG A 214 13.56 24.59 2.66
N ARG A 215 13.06 25.44 1.75
CA ARG A 215 12.56 25.03 0.43
C ARG A 215 13.69 24.47 -0.45
N GLU A 216 14.84 25.14 -0.47
CA GLU A 216 16.04 24.68 -1.19
C GLU A 216 16.47 23.27 -0.74
N LEU A 217 16.46 23.03 0.57
CA LEU A 217 16.79 21.72 1.15
C LEU A 217 15.66 20.68 1.04
N ASN A 218 14.53 21.03 0.42
CA ASN A 218 13.33 20.19 0.28
C ASN A 218 12.79 19.64 1.61
N ILE A 219 12.86 20.44 2.68
CA ILE A 219 12.38 20.06 4.02
C ILE A 219 10.94 20.56 4.21
N LYS A 220 10.07 19.68 4.72
CA LYS A 220 8.70 20.06 5.08
C LYS A 220 8.71 20.98 6.33
N PRO A 221 7.81 21.97 6.41
CA PRO A 221 7.70 22.80 7.60
C PRO A 221 7.54 21.96 8.87
N TYR A 222 8.19 22.40 9.94
CA TYR A 222 8.08 21.73 11.23
C TYR A 222 6.63 21.70 11.70
N ARG A 223 6.12 20.50 12.00
CA ARG A 223 4.81 20.30 12.61
C ARG A 223 5.00 19.61 13.96
N LYS A 224 4.46 20.22 15.01
CA LYS A 224 4.38 19.59 16.33
C LYS A 224 3.39 18.43 16.26
N THR A 225 3.91 17.20 16.22
CA THR A 225 3.09 15.99 16.30
C THR A 225 2.84 15.63 17.76
N SER A 226 1.63 15.17 18.06
CA SER A 226 1.33 14.59 19.36
C SER A 226 1.95 13.20 19.43
N LYS A 227 2.34 12.78 20.64
CA LYS A 227 2.70 11.38 20.90
C LYS A 227 1.56 10.40 20.57
N LEU A 228 0.32 10.91 20.50
CA LEU A 228 -0.87 10.12 20.15
C LEU A 228 -1.07 9.92 18.66
N ASP A 229 -0.45 10.75 17.80
CA ASP A 229 -0.67 10.73 16.34
C ASP A 229 -0.43 9.34 15.71
N PRO A 230 0.60 8.55 16.10
CA PRO A 230 0.79 7.20 15.57
C PRO A 230 -0.35 6.23 15.95
N TYR A 231 -1.06 6.51 17.03
CA TYR A 231 -2.09 5.67 17.64
C TYR A 231 -3.52 6.18 17.41
N GLU A 232 -3.69 7.16 16.53
CA GLU A 232 -5.00 7.80 16.29
C GLU A 232 -6.08 6.81 15.83
N HIS A 233 -5.67 5.74 15.14
CA HIS A 233 -6.55 4.66 14.68
C HIS A 233 -7.14 3.81 15.83
N LEU A 234 -6.54 3.86 17.02
CA LEU A 234 -6.99 3.11 18.19
C LEU A 234 -7.99 3.90 19.06
N LEU A 235 -8.16 5.20 18.78
CA LEU A 235 -9.12 6.04 19.50
C LEU A 235 -10.54 5.53 19.25
N GLY A 236 -11.22 5.15 20.33
CA GLY A 236 -12.58 4.58 20.28
C GLY A 236 -12.63 3.06 20.15
N GLN A 237 -11.54 2.40 19.72
CA GLN A 237 -11.46 0.94 19.61
C GLN A 237 -10.93 0.27 20.88
N VAL A 238 -10.03 0.95 21.59
CA VAL A 238 -9.31 0.41 22.74
C VAL A 238 -9.61 1.25 24.00
N PRO A 239 -9.66 0.64 25.20
CA PRO A 239 -9.74 1.37 26.46
C PRO A 239 -8.65 2.44 26.61
N ILE A 240 -9.03 3.63 27.08
CA ILE A 240 -8.15 4.81 27.23
C ILE A 240 -6.92 4.49 28.11
N LYS A 241 -7.10 3.67 29.15
CA LYS A 241 -6.02 3.24 30.05
C LYS A 241 -4.90 2.50 29.32
N LEU A 242 -5.24 1.65 28.34
CA LEU A 242 -4.25 0.93 27.53
C LEU A 242 -3.59 1.86 26.53
N LEU A 243 -4.37 2.74 25.90
CA LEU A 243 -3.87 3.74 24.96
C LEU A 243 -2.89 4.73 25.63
N SER A 244 -3.16 5.09 26.88
CA SER A 244 -2.29 5.89 27.76
C SER A 244 -0.94 5.22 27.96
N LYS A 245 -0.93 3.92 28.33
CA LYS A 245 0.31 3.14 28.48
C LYS A 245 1.08 2.98 27.17
N LEU A 246 0.37 2.81 26.05
CA LEU A 246 0.98 2.71 24.72
C LEU A 246 1.64 4.01 24.25
N ALA A 247 0.91 5.12 24.33
CA ALA A 247 1.37 6.42 23.84
C ALA A 247 2.30 7.14 24.83
N GLY A 248 2.29 6.76 26.11
CA GLY A 248 3.02 7.43 27.18
C GLY A 248 2.47 8.84 27.46
N ILE A 249 1.14 8.97 27.50
CA ILE A 249 0.40 10.23 27.69
C ILE A 249 -0.65 10.00 28.78
N SER A 250 -0.96 11.02 29.58
CA SER A 250 -2.01 10.92 30.61
C SER A 250 -3.40 10.64 30.02
N GLU A 251 -4.22 9.90 30.76
CA GLU A 251 -5.59 9.57 30.34
C GLU A 251 -6.45 10.82 30.13
N ALA A 252 -6.29 11.83 30.99
CA ALA A 252 -6.99 13.12 30.88
C ALA A 252 -6.69 13.80 29.54
N ARG A 253 -5.42 13.81 29.11
CA ARG A 253 -5.01 14.40 27.83
C ARG A 253 -5.57 13.62 26.64
N ILE A 254 -5.68 12.30 26.74
CA ILE A 254 -6.31 11.48 25.69
C ILE A 254 -7.81 11.80 25.59
N ARG A 255 -8.51 11.97 26.72
CA ARG A 255 -9.94 12.37 26.73
C ARG A 255 -10.14 13.75 26.07
N GLU A 256 -9.29 14.71 26.39
CA GLU A 256 -9.32 16.04 25.77
C GLU A 256 -9.10 15.97 24.25
N ILE A 257 -8.08 15.22 23.81
CA ILE A 257 -7.81 15.05 22.37
C ILE A 257 -8.98 14.32 21.67
N LYS A 258 -9.55 13.31 22.31
CA LYS A 258 -10.71 12.57 21.82
C LYS A 258 -11.92 13.50 21.63
N ALA A 259 -12.25 14.30 22.65
CA ALA A 259 -13.33 15.28 22.61
C ALA A 259 -13.12 16.31 21.48
N ARG A 260 -11.89 16.80 21.29
CA ARG A 260 -11.55 17.73 20.20
C ARG A 260 -11.69 17.12 18.80
N LEU A 261 -11.44 15.81 18.66
CA LEU A 261 -11.54 15.10 17.38
C LEU A 261 -12.96 14.59 17.07
N GLY A 262 -13.92 14.74 18.00
CA GLY A 262 -15.29 14.26 17.82
C GLY A 262 -15.41 12.73 17.68
N LYS A 263 -14.43 11.99 18.22
CA LYS A 263 -14.39 10.51 18.23
C LYS A 263 -14.80 9.95 19.59
#